data_AF-A0A8K0WIV7-F1
#
_entry.id   AF-A0A8K0WIV7-F1
#
_cell.length_a   1.000
_cell.length_b   1.000
_cell.length_c   1.000
_cell.angle_alpha   90.00
_cell.angle_beta   90.00
_cell.angle_gamma   90.00
#
_symmetry.space_group_name_H-M   'P 1'
#
loop_
_entity.id
_entity.type
_entity.pdbx_description
1 polymer ?
#
loop_
_entity_poly.entity_id
_entity_poly.type
_entity_poly.pdbx_seq_one_letter_code
_entity_poly.pdbx_strand_id
1 'polypeptide(L)'
;MNEGHQTYEITSRPGQSTEHKQLHQQQLKVVPDTTITRAWLVLFVHTGCCVALALCLAFALDGYQAGDETSSRITEGRLLFQVSDITTLISVALVVIKTVIGTWSAIVLWGCARYMLSQASDSQAVKTVSSMLRWKLPPGVRTKRHFDNFKISVLTFVILLQAFTGPLLTGSVNWNPGFRLSDNAITVTTSGPPGSLSSWYWYNAQGAFDKRPHLRSGVGLANLAWADPSTIDSDGRSVTGNGCRHIMNDDGLLTNSEVVDFVMPCIDIHTIHWYRSEDELGGEEWADLDGGDLTLVDDDPFFYYFSGVSFVYNGSDIRTQPSNLEEPPQPYRFAGNKTVVVLLDRHEATDPPCTELTNTIFGNMDELPYHKNCFLIGRISFTAGVTTSRRARYISGRVVEDQTPIEEVEFAPDPWVREAIWLLPDMMTMVAITNASQLPSYDNVENHVNGLLRQSYLGAWGVLSRNFNESLSTYSADQKTAP
;
A
#
# COMPACT_ATOMS: atom_id res chain seq x y z
N MET A 1 54.84 -85.83 27.61
CA MET A 1 54.18 -85.79 26.29
C MET A 1 52.73 -86.16 26.53
N ASN A 2 51.80 -85.34 26.06
CA ASN A 2 50.37 -85.65 25.91
C ASN A 2 49.47 -85.99 27.11
N GLU A 3 48.26 -85.42 27.02
CA GLU A 3 46.94 -86.03 27.23
C GLU A 3 46.52 -86.50 28.64
N GLY A 4 45.64 -85.70 29.25
CA GLY A 4 44.80 -86.09 30.36
C GLY A 4 43.44 -85.40 30.25
N HIS A 5 42.47 -86.05 29.60
CA HIS A 5 41.08 -85.58 29.51
C HIS A 5 40.28 -86.17 30.68
N GLN A 6 39.97 -85.34 31.68
CA GLN A 6 39.01 -85.68 32.74
C GLN A 6 37.62 -85.15 32.38
N THR A 7 36.72 -86.08 32.12
CA THR A 7 35.27 -85.91 32.03
C THR A 7 34.70 -85.77 33.44
N TYR A 8 34.06 -84.64 33.73
CA TYR A 8 33.27 -84.46 34.94
C TYR A 8 31.78 -84.69 34.63
N GLU A 9 31.24 -85.72 35.27
CA GLU A 9 29.83 -86.08 35.30
C GLU A 9 29.15 -85.28 36.44
N ILE A 10 28.31 -84.30 36.10
CA ILE A 10 27.53 -83.54 37.08
C ILE A 10 26.14 -84.16 37.17
N THR A 11 25.87 -84.75 38.33
CA THR A 11 24.62 -85.34 38.79
C THR A 11 23.53 -84.27 38.90
N SER A 12 22.40 -84.47 38.21
CA SER A 12 21.21 -83.64 38.31
C SER A 12 20.41 -83.98 39.57
N ARG A 13 20.25 -83.00 40.47
CA ARG A 13 19.31 -83.06 41.61
C ARG A 13 17.90 -82.68 41.13
N PRO A 14 16.87 -83.53 41.32
CA PRO A 14 15.48 -83.15 41.11
C PRO A 14 14.96 -82.44 42.36
N GLY A 15 14.85 -81.11 42.34
CA GLY A 15 14.31 -80.37 43.50
C GLY A 15 14.43 -78.85 43.47
N GLN A 16 14.35 -78.20 42.30
CA GLN A 16 14.51 -76.73 42.21
C GLN A 16 13.49 -76.04 41.28
N SER A 17 12.28 -76.60 41.17
CA SER A 17 11.23 -76.09 40.25
C SER A 17 10.17 -75.21 40.94
N THR A 18 10.06 -75.26 42.27
CA THR A 18 9.01 -74.56 43.02
C THR A 18 9.45 -73.26 43.70
N GLU A 19 10.71 -73.12 44.13
CA GLU A 19 11.22 -71.85 44.70
C GLU A 19 11.46 -70.76 43.64
N HIS A 20 11.83 -71.14 42.41
CA HIS A 20 12.07 -70.16 41.34
C HIS A 20 10.77 -69.51 40.83
N LYS A 21 9.62 -70.16 41.02
CA LYS A 21 8.30 -69.58 40.69
C LYS A 21 7.80 -68.63 41.77
N GLN A 22 8.09 -68.88 43.06
CA GLN A 22 7.69 -67.99 44.14
C GLN A 22 8.53 -66.70 44.19
N LEU A 23 9.83 -66.76 43.85
CA LEU A 23 10.66 -65.56 43.75
C LEU A 23 10.25 -64.64 42.58
N HIS A 24 9.69 -65.21 41.50
CA HIS A 24 9.20 -64.43 40.37
C HIS A 24 7.81 -63.80 40.63
N GLN A 25 6.98 -64.42 41.47
CA GLN A 25 5.66 -63.89 41.84
C GLN A 25 5.71 -62.79 42.93
N GLN A 26 6.75 -62.75 43.77
CA GLN A 26 6.91 -61.70 44.80
C GLN A 26 7.55 -60.39 44.28
N GLN A 27 8.03 -60.33 43.03
CA GLN A 27 8.54 -59.09 42.43
C GLN A 27 7.52 -58.30 41.59
N LEU A 28 6.29 -58.80 41.43
CA LEU A 28 5.14 -57.99 41.01
C LEU A 28 4.62 -57.18 42.20
N LYS A 29 5.52 -56.42 42.82
CA LYS A 29 5.23 -55.48 43.89
C LYS A 29 4.46 -54.33 43.26
N VAL A 30 3.18 -54.26 43.64
CA VAL A 30 2.21 -53.17 43.44
C VAL A 30 2.93 -51.87 43.09
N VAL A 31 2.73 -51.39 41.86
CA VAL A 31 3.17 -50.06 41.44
C VAL A 31 2.58 -49.08 42.46
N PRO A 32 3.41 -48.31 43.20
CA PRO A 32 2.90 -47.46 44.27
C PRO A 32 2.00 -46.37 43.67
N ASP A 33 0.78 -46.22 44.20
CA ASP A 33 -0.27 -45.24 43.80
C ASP A 33 0.25 -43.81 43.54
N THR A 34 1.38 -43.48 44.13
CA THR A 34 2.15 -42.24 43.93
C THR A 34 2.48 -41.89 42.47
N THR A 35 2.57 -42.86 41.55
CA THR A 35 2.88 -42.57 40.14
C THR A 35 1.66 -42.11 39.35
N ILE A 36 0.49 -42.66 39.66
CA ILE A 36 -0.77 -42.30 39.03
C ILE A 36 -1.14 -40.86 39.43
N THR A 37 -1.07 -40.55 40.74
CA THR A 37 -1.36 -39.19 41.24
C THR A 37 -0.43 -38.13 40.64
N ARG A 38 0.85 -38.45 40.44
CA ARG A 38 1.82 -37.56 39.77
C ARG A 38 1.47 -37.31 38.30
N ALA A 39 1.06 -38.33 37.55
CA ALA A 39 0.71 -38.16 36.14
C ALA A 39 -0.53 -37.26 35.96
N TRP A 40 -1.54 -37.41 36.81
CA TRP A 40 -2.73 -36.56 36.79
C TRP A 40 -2.42 -35.12 37.17
N LEU A 41 -1.54 -34.89 38.15
CA LEU A 41 -1.10 -33.55 38.54
C LEU A 41 -0.52 -32.78 37.34
N VAL A 42 0.35 -33.41 36.54
CA VAL A 42 0.97 -32.76 35.38
C VAL A 42 -0.07 -32.37 34.32
N LEU A 43 -1.12 -33.18 34.12
CA LEU A 43 -2.23 -32.83 33.23
C LEU A 43 -3.02 -31.63 33.74
N PHE A 44 -3.32 -31.56 35.04
CA PHE A 44 -4.00 -30.39 35.60
C PHE A 44 -3.19 -29.11 35.45
N VAL A 45 -1.87 -29.18 35.69
CA VAL A 45 -0.96 -28.04 35.47
C VAL A 45 -0.96 -27.63 34.01
N HIS A 46 -0.84 -28.58 33.08
CA HIS A 46 -0.89 -28.30 31.64
C HIS A 46 -2.21 -27.63 31.24
N THR A 47 -3.35 -28.18 31.64
CA THR A 47 -4.67 -27.60 31.37
C THR A 47 -4.78 -26.19 31.94
N GLY A 48 -4.31 -25.97 33.16
CA GLY A 48 -4.27 -24.63 33.77
C GLY A 48 -3.44 -23.64 32.96
N CYS A 49 -2.24 -24.03 32.50
CA CYS A 49 -1.41 -23.18 31.66
C CYS A 49 -2.04 -22.88 30.29
N CYS A 50 -2.67 -23.86 29.65
CA CYS A 50 -3.37 -23.67 28.37
C CYS A 50 -4.55 -22.72 28.50
N VAL A 51 -5.38 -22.88 29.54
CA VAL A 51 -6.51 -21.99 29.82
C VAL A 51 -6.00 -20.57 30.13
N ALA A 52 -4.96 -20.43 30.95
CA ALA A 52 -4.38 -19.13 31.26
C ALA A 52 -3.86 -18.43 30.00
N LEU A 53 -3.12 -19.14 29.13
CA LEU A 53 -2.64 -18.58 27.87
C LEU A 53 -3.80 -18.15 26.97
N ALA A 54 -4.82 -19.01 26.80
CA ALA A 54 -5.98 -18.69 25.97
C ALA A 54 -6.74 -17.45 26.47
N LEU A 55 -6.92 -17.31 27.78
CA LEU A 55 -7.53 -16.12 28.39
C LEU A 55 -6.67 -14.87 28.19
N CYS A 56 -5.35 -14.96 28.32
CA CYS A 56 -4.45 -13.84 28.03
C CYS A 56 -4.54 -13.42 26.56
N LEU A 57 -4.56 -14.38 25.61
CA LEU A 57 -4.72 -14.07 24.19
C LEU A 57 -6.06 -13.36 23.92
N ALA A 58 -7.16 -13.88 24.48
CA ALA A 58 -8.50 -13.36 24.22
C ALA A 58 -8.77 -12.01 24.89
N PHE A 59 -8.24 -11.75 26.08
CA PHE A 59 -8.61 -10.55 26.85
C PHE A 59 -7.53 -9.47 26.91
N ALA A 60 -6.24 -9.85 26.85
CA ALA A 60 -5.15 -8.89 26.95
C ALA A 60 -4.55 -8.52 25.58
N LEU A 61 -4.70 -9.41 24.60
CA LEU A 61 -4.06 -9.31 23.30
C LEU A 61 -5.03 -8.91 22.19
N ASP A 62 -6.30 -9.31 22.29
CA ASP A 62 -7.34 -8.83 21.37
C ASP A 62 -7.51 -7.30 21.49
N GLY A 63 -7.39 -6.60 20.37
CA GLY A 63 -7.37 -5.15 20.31
C GLY A 63 -6.13 -4.46 20.88
N TYR A 64 -5.10 -5.21 21.33
CA TYR A 64 -3.86 -4.61 21.79
C TYR A 64 -3.10 -3.98 20.62
N GLN A 65 -2.64 -2.74 20.82
CA GLN A 65 -1.88 -2.01 19.81
C GLN A 65 -0.41 -2.09 20.18
N ALA A 66 0.30 -2.96 19.47
CA ALA A 66 1.74 -3.11 19.64
C ALA A 66 2.48 -2.05 18.83
N GLY A 67 3.59 -1.57 19.38
CA GLY A 67 4.48 -0.65 18.67
C GLY A 67 5.25 -1.35 17.55
N ASP A 68 5.65 -0.60 16.53
CA ASP A 68 6.58 -1.08 15.52
C ASP A 68 8.05 -1.02 15.99
N GLU A 69 8.99 -1.36 15.12
CA GLU A 69 10.44 -1.35 15.45
C GLU A 69 10.99 0.07 15.67
N THR A 70 10.28 1.10 15.20
CA THR A 70 10.64 2.51 15.29
C THR A 70 9.94 3.22 16.45
N SER A 71 8.81 2.70 16.94
CA SER A 71 8.06 3.24 18.06
C SER A 71 8.90 3.21 19.35
N SER A 72 8.84 4.31 20.12
CA SER A 72 9.43 4.37 21.46
C SER A 72 8.84 3.28 22.35
N ARG A 73 9.68 2.57 23.10
CA ARG A 73 9.24 1.57 24.09
C ARG A 73 8.46 2.16 25.26
N ILE A 74 8.51 3.48 25.42
CA ILE A 74 7.77 4.22 26.44
C ILE A 74 6.95 5.29 25.74
N THR A 75 5.62 5.14 25.79
CA THR A 75 4.66 6.07 25.23
C THR A 75 3.72 6.48 26.36
N GLU A 76 3.60 7.79 26.63
CA GLU A 76 2.76 8.34 27.72
C GLU A 76 3.07 7.76 29.12
N GLY A 77 4.34 7.43 29.38
CA GLY A 77 4.76 6.85 30.67
C GLY A 77 4.34 5.39 30.88
N ARG A 78 3.80 4.73 29.86
CA ARG A 78 3.49 3.29 29.85
C ARG A 78 4.46 2.54 28.94
N LEU A 79 4.78 1.30 29.29
CA LEU A 79 5.58 0.42 28.46
C LEU A 79 4.74 -0.08 27.29
N LEU A 80 5.16 0.24 26.07
CA LEU A 80 4.55 -0.25 24.84
C LEU A 80 5.31 -1.51 24.39
N PHE A 81 4.64 -2.65 24.30
CA PHE A 81 5.26 -3.87 23.80
C PHE A 81 5.28 -3.84 22.27
N GLN A 82 6.42 -4.23 21.69
CA GLN A 82 6.52 -4.43 20.25
C GLN A 82 5.91 -5.78 19.86
N VAL A 83 5.56 -5.92 18.57
CA VAL A 83 5.07 -7.19 18.01
C VAL A 83 6.05 -8.34 18.29
N SER A 84 7.35 -8.07 18.19
CA SER A 84 8.43 -9.02 18.48
C SER A 84 8.49 -9.45 19.95
N ASP A 85 8.25 -8.53 20.90
CA ASP A 85 8.24 -8.84 22.33
C ASP A 85 7.07 -9.78 22.66
N ILE A 86 5.89 -9.49 22.14
CA ILE A 86 4.67 -10.26 22.43
C ILE A 86 4.75 -11.66 21.82
N THR A 87 5.18 -11.77 20.56
CA THR A 87 5.39 -13.07 19.91
C THR A 87 6.46 -13.91 20.62
N THR A 88 7.49 -13.26 21.17
CA THR A 88 8.50 -13.92 22.01
C THR A 88 7.89 -14.43 23.32
N LEU A 89 7.08 -13.64 24.01
CA LEU A 89 6.40 -14.06 25.24
C LEU A 89 5.45 -15.24 25.02
N ILE A 90 4.67 -15.21 23.92
CA ILE A 90 3.81 -16.34 23.52
C ILE A 90 4.67 -17.58 23.26
N SER A 91 5.80 -17.43 22.55
CA SER A 91 6.72 -18.53 22.26
C SER A 91 7.31 -19.14 23.55
N VAL A 92 7.72 -18.32 24.51
CA VAL A 92 8.20 -18.77 25.82
C VAL A 92 7.11 -19.54 26.57
N ALA A 93 5.88 -19.02 26.61
CA ALA A 93 4.75 -19.70 27.24
C ALA A 93 4.47 -21.07 26.60
N LEU A 94 4.51 -21.14 25.26
CA LEU A 94 4.35 -22.40 24.53
C LEU A 94 5.46 -23.41 24.81
N VAL A 95 6.71 -22.95 24.99
CA VAL A 95 7.84 -23.83 25.39
C VAL A 95 7.62 -24.41 26.78
N VAL A 96 7.15 -23.61 27.74
CA VAL A 96 6.80 -24.09 29.09
C VAL A 96 5.69 -25.13 29.01
N ILE A 97 4.59 -24.84 28.32
CA ILE A 97 3.46 -25.76 28.12
C ILE A 97 3.95 -27.08 27.52
N LYS A 98 4.74 -27.01 26.42
CA LYS A 98 5.33 -28.18 25.75
C LYS A 98 6.23 -29.00 26.66
N THR A 99 6.98 -28.34 27.54
CA THR A 99 7.87 -29.02 28.49
C THR A 99 7.05 -29.79 29.53
N VAL A 100 6.01 -29.16 30.10
CA VAL A 100 5.10 -29.80 31.08
C VAL A 100 4.46 -31.05 30.48
N ILE A 101 3.82 -30.93 29.31
CA ILE A 101 3.19 -32.09 28.66
C ILE A 101 4.19 -33.10 28.10
N GLY A 102 5.40 -32.65 27.73
CA GLY A 102 6.50 -33.53 27.34
C GLY A 102 6.95 -34.43 28.49
N THR A 103 7.04 -33.88 29.71
CA THR A 103 7.32 -34.68 30.91
C THR A 103 6.22 -35.69 31.19
N TRP A 104 4.95 -35.30 31.03
CA TRP A 104 3.82 -36.23 31.15
C TRP A 104 3.88 -37.35 30.11
N SER A 105 4.13 -37.00 28.84
CA SER A 105 4.25 -37.94 27.73
C SER A 105 5.38 -38.95 27.98
N ALA A 106 6.53 -38.49 28.51
CA ALA A 106 7.64 -39.35 28.89
C ALA A 106 7.26 -40.34 30.00
N ILE A 107 6.54 -39.89 31.03
CA ILE A 107 6.05 -40.75 32.13
C ILE A 107 5.12 -41.83 31.58
N VAL A 108 4.17 -41.45 30.72
CA VAL A 108 3.18 -42.36 30.12
C VAL A 108 3.85 -43.37 29.20
N LEU A 109 4.71 -42.91 28.29
CA LEU A 109 5.45 -43.78 27.37
C LEU A 109 6.34 -44.78 28.12
N TRP A 110 7.00 -44.33 29.20
CA TRP A 110 7.79 -45.21 30.05
C TRP A 110 6.91 -46.24 30.77
N GLY A 111 5.73 -45.83 31.24
CA GLY A 111 4.71 -46.72 31.79
C GLY A 111 4.26 -47.79 30.79
N CYS A 112 3.95 -47.39 29.56
CA CYS A 112 3.58 -48.31 28.47
C CYS A 112 4.72 -49.26 28.11
N ALA A 113 5.96 -48.76 28.04
CA ALA A 113 7.14 -49.58 27.75
C ALA A 113 7.35 -50.65 28.84
N ARG A 114 7.26 -50.26 30.12
CA ARG A 114 7.32 -51.20 31.25
C ARG A 114 6.18 -52.20 31.22
N TYR A 115 4.95 -51.77 30.92
CA TYR A 115 3.81 -52.66 30.79
C TYR A 115 4.04 -53.73 29.71
N MET A 116 4.47 -53.33 28.51
CA MET A 116 4.81 -54.27 27.43
C MET A 116 5.96 -55.21 27.81
N LEU A 117 6.98 -54.72 28.52
CA LEU A 117 8.08 -55.55 29.03
C LEU A 117 7.64 -56.50 30.15
N SER A 118 6.65 -56.13 30.95
CA SER A 118 6.11 -56.99 32.02
C SER A 118 5.18 -58.08 31.53
N GLN A 119 4.46 -57.84 30.42
CA GLN A 119 3.67 -58.86 29.72
C GLN A 119 4.52 -59.80 28.86
N ALA A 120 5.81 -59.49 28.68
CA ALA A 120 6.75 -60.23 27.86
C ALA A 120 7.26 -61.51 28.56
N SER A 121 6.40 -62.49 28.81
CA SER A 121 6.88 -63.86 29.09
C SER A 121 7.47 -64.54 27.84
N ASP A 122 7.43 -63.87 26.68
CA ASP A 122 7.75 -64.43 25.37
C ASP A 122 8.73 -63.53 24.59
N SER A 123 9.67 -64.17 23.87
CA SER A 123 10.78 -63.52 23.12
C SER A 123 10.30 -62.50 22.08
N GLN A 124 9.02 -62.58 21.70
CA GLN A 124 8.33 -61.73 20.73
C GLN A 124 8.16 -60.28 21.21
N ALA A 125 7.93 -60.04 22.50
CA ALA A 125 7.67 -58.70 23.02
C ALA A 125 8.95 -57.86 23.12
N VAL A 126 10.08 -58.48 23.45
CA VAL A 126 11.41 -57.84 23.40
C VAL A 126 11.76 -57.43 21.97
N LYS A 127 11.49 -58.30 20.98
CA LYS A 127 11.65 -57.96 19.55
C LYS A 127 10.74 -56.81 19.12
N THR A 128 9.52 -56.76 19.64
CA THR A 128 8.56 -55.69 19.33
C THR A 128 9.01 -54.35 19.90
N VAL A 129 9.46 -54.29 21.16
CA VAL A 129 10.02 -53.08 21.80
C VAL A 129 11.32 -52.65 21.10
N SER A 130 12.21 -53.59 20.80
CA SER A 130 13.44 -53.32 20.03
C SER A 130 13.12 -52.77 18.63
N SER A 131 12.10 -53.32 17.97
CA SER A 131 11.60 -52.81 16.69
C SER A 131 11.02 -51.40 16.82
N MET A 132 10.27 -51.08 17.88
CA MET A 132 9.77 -49.72 18.09
C MET A 132 10.91 -48.73 18.30
N LEU A 133 11.92 -49.09 19.09
CA LEU A 133 13.10 -48.25 19.32
C LEU A 133 13.90 -48.05 18.03
N ARG A 134 14.03 -49.11 17.21
CA ARG A 134 14.82 -49.08 15.97
C ARG A 134 14.11 -48.35 14.83
N TRP A 135 12.79 -48.51 14.71
CA TRP A 135 12.00 -47.97 13.60
C TRP A 135 11.18 -46.72 13.97
N LYS A 136 11.15 -46.31 15.25
CA LYS A 136 10.37 -45.18 15.78
C LYS A 136 8.86 -45.23 15.44
N LEU A 137 8.32 -46.44 15.25
CA LEU A 137 6.91 -46.66 14.87
C LEU A 137 6.10 -47.27 16.02
N PRO A 138 4.81 -46.91 16.20
CA PRO A 138 3.95 -47.48 17.22
C PRO A 138 3.68 -48.99 17.00
N PRO A 139 3.38 -49.77 18.06
CA PRO A 139 3.16 -51.22 18.00
C PRO A 139 2.11 -51.66 16.99
N GLY A 140 1.00 -50.93 16.92
CA GLY A 140 -0.18 -51.32 16.14
C GLY A 140 -0.05 -51.16 14.63
N VAL A 141 1.03 -50.55 14.12
CA VAL A 141 1.23 -50.36 12.68
C VAL A 141 1.71 -51.64 11.99
N ARG A 142 2.37 -52.56 12.72
CA ARG A 142 2.91 -53.81 12.16
C ARG A 142 2.25 -55.09 12.70
N THR A 143 1.73 -55.08 13.92
CA THR A 143 1.35 -56.32 14.61
C THR A 143 -0.17 -56.55 14.58
N LYS A 144 -0.63 -57.69 14.04
CA LYS A 144 -2.06 -58.02 13.99
C LYS A 144 -2.65 -58.23 15.39
N ARG A 145 -3.68 -57.41 15.69
CA ARG A 145 -4.78 -57.59 16.66
C ARG A 145 -4.43 -58.15 18.06
N HIS A 146 -3.81 -57.32 18.89
CA HIS A 146 -4.11 -57.31 20.33
C HIS A 146 -4.69 -55.94 20.70
N PHE A 147 -5.85 -55.91 21.35
CA PHE A 147 -6.59 -54.69 21.70
C PHE A 147 -5.75 -53.70 22.52
N ASP A 148 -4.82 -54.21 23.33
CA ASP A 148 -3.93 -53.39 24.15
C ASP A 148 -2.86 -52.66 23.33
N ASN A 149 -2.35 -53.27 22.24
CA ASN A 149 -1.41 -52.62 21.33
C ASN A 149 -2.08 -51.47 20.55
N PHE A 150 -3.38 -51.61 20.26
CA PHE A 150 -4.16 -50.54 19.63
C PHE A 150 -4.32 -49.33 20.55
N LYS A 151 -4.65 -49.56 21.84
CA LYS A 151 -4.73 -48.49 22.84
C LYS A 151 -3.42 -47.71 22.97
N ILE A 152 -2.28 -48.41 23.01
CA ILE A 152 -0.96 -47.78 23.08
C ILE A 152 -0.68 -46.97 21.80
N SER A 153 -1.01 -47.49 20.61
CA SER A 153 -0.87 -46.74 19.37
C SER A 153 -1.71 -45.46 19.31
N VAL A 154 -2.98 -45.53 19.73
CA VAL A 154 -3.86 -44.36 19.80
C VAL A 154 -3.30 -43.32 20.76
N LEU A 155 -2.83 -43.75 21.94
CA LEU A 155 -2.23 -42.87 22.92
C LEU A 155 -0.97 -42.17 22.38
N THR A 156 -0.07 -42.90 21.72
CA THR A 156 1.12 -42.32 21.07
C THR A 156 0.75 -41.36 19.94
N PHE A 157 -0.33 -41.63 19.20
CA PHE A 157 -0.82 -40.72 18.16
C PHE A 157 -1.39 -39.42 18.74
N VAL A 158 -2.13 -39.49 19.85
CA VAL A 158 -2.61 -38.30 20.57
C VAL A 158 -1.43 -37.46 21.09
N ILE A 159 -0.38 -38.11 21.59
CA ILE A 159 0.87 -37.43 22.00
C ILE A 159 1.55 -36.76 20.80
N LEU A 160 1.50 -37.35 19.60
CA LEU A 160 2.05 -36.76 18.39
C LEU A 160 1.31 -35.49 17.97
N LEU A 161 -0.03 -35.47 18.05
CA LEU A 161 -0.85 -34.30 17.69
C LEU A 161 -0.48 -33.04 18.49
N GLN A 162 -0.05 -33.23 19.74
CA GLN A 162 0.39 -32.16 20.60
C GLN A 162 1.59 -31.36 20.03
N ALA A 163 2.44 -31.97 19.19
CA ALA A 163 3.57 -31.28 18.56
C ALA A 163 3.11 -30.13 17.64
N PHE A 164 1.89 -30.20 17.09
CA PHE A 164 1.33 -29.22 16.15
C PHE A 164 0.60 -28.06 16.82
N THR A 165 0.35 -28.13 18.13
CA THR A 165 -0.36 -27.07 18.87
C THR A 165 0.37 -25.73 18.85
N GLY A 166 1.71 -25.75 18.93
CA GLY A 166 2.53 -24.54 18.88
C GLY A 166 2.38 -23.76 17.57
N PRO A 167 2.70 -24.37 16.40
CA PRO A 167 2.52 -23.72 15.10
C PRO A 167 1.10 -23.20 14.84
N LEU A 168 0.07 -23.94 15.25
CA LEU A 168 -1.33 -23.52 15.08
C LEU A 168 -1.66 -22.29 15.92
N LEU A 169 -1.20 -22.24 17.18
CA LEU A 169 -1.42 -21.09 18.05
C LEU A 169 -0.64 -19.86 17.57
N THR A 170 0.63 -20.01 17.18
CA THR A 170 1.40 -18.88 16.63
C THR A 170 0.79 -18.34 15.33
N GLY A 171 0.20 -19.21 14.49
CA GLY A 171 -0.49 -18.79 13.27
C GLY A 171 -1.87 -18.16 13.53
N SER A 172 -2.45 -18.34 14.72
CA SER A 172 -3.76 -17.77 15.08
C SER A 172 -3.71 -16.30 15.52
N VAL A 173 -2.52 -15.79 15.84
CA VAL A 173 -2.30 -14.38 16.16
C VAL A 173 -1.87 -13.66 14.90
N ASN A 174 -2.73 -12.77 14.40
CA ASN A 174 -2.42 -11.93 13.25
C ASN A 174 -2.28 -10.48 13.69
N TRP A 175 -1.27 -9.80 13.15
CA TRP A 175 -1.02 -8.38 13.38
C TRP A 175 -1.47 -7.61 12.14
N ASN A 176 -2.42 -6.69 12.32
CA ASN A 176 -2.83 -5.78 11.25
C ASN A 176 -2.22 -4.41 11.52
N PRO A 177 -1.70 -3.70 10.50
CA PRO A 177 -1.22 -2.33 10.67
C PRO A 177 -2.40 -1.45 11.11
N GLY A 178 -2.28 -0.90 12.32
CA GLY A 178 -3.14 0.16 12.82
C GLY A 178 -2.50 1.52 12.56
N PHE A 179 -3.28 2.59 12.62
CA PHE A 179 -2.77 3.95 12.61
C PHE A 179 -3.62 4.78 13.58
N ARG A 180 -2.99 5.65 14.37
CA ARG A 180 -3.69 6.64 15.20
C ARG A 180 -3.49 8.01 14.61
N LEU A 181 -4.50 8.87 14.67
CA LEU A 181 -4.23 10.30 14.52
C LEU A 181 -3.53 10.77 15.79
N SER A 182 -2.37 11.39 15.63
CA SER A 182 -1.72 12.15 16.69
C SER A 182 -2.58 13.37 16.98
N ASP A 183 -2.92 13.58 18.25
CA ASP A 183 -3.60 14.80 18.70
C ASP A 183 -2.67 16.04 18.62
N ASN A 184 -1.36 15.83 18.40
CA ASN A 184 -0.42 16.90 18.18
C ASN A 184 -0.36 17.24 16.70
N ALA A 185 -0.88 18.42 16.36
CA ALA A 185 -0.69 19.04 15.06
C ALA A 185 0.80 19.29 14.80
N ILE A 186 1.28 18.91 13.62
CA ILE A 186 2.61 19.27 13.14
C ILE A 186 2.52 20.40 12.13
N THR A 187 3.54 21.27 12.09
CA THR A 187 3.61 22.32 11.08
C THR A 187 4.17 21.74 9.78
N VAL A 188 3.41 21.86 8.70
CA VAL A 188 3.84 21.48 7.35
C VAL A 188 4.03 22.71 6.48
N THR A 189 4.86 22.57 5.44
CA THR A 189 5.18 23.65 4.52
C THR A 189 4.96 23.24 3.07
N THR A 190 4.59 24.22 2.24
CA THR A 190 4.53 24.04 0.78
C THR A 190 5.89 23.71 0.21
N SER A 191 5.94 23.03 -0.94
CA SER A 191 7.20 22.56 -1.49
C SER A 191 8.20 23.66 -1.86
N GLY A 192 9.46 23.53 -1.40
CA GLY A 192 10.59 24.42 -1.76
C GLY A 192 10.80 25.66 -0.88
N PRO A 193 11.85 26.46 -1.16
CA PRO A 193 12.11 27.73 -0.46
C PRO A 193 11.02 28.77 -0.77
N PRO A 194 10.86 29.83 0.05
CA PRO A 194 9.96 30.93 -0.30
C PRO A 194 10.42 31.56 -1.61
N GLY A 195 9.45 31.95 -2.43
CA GLY A 195 9.67 32.64 -3.68
C GLY A 195 10.17 34.07 -3.47
N SER A 196 10.34 34.78 -4.57
CA SER A 196 10.71 36.20 -4.55
C SER A 196 10.02 36.96 -5.68
N LEU A 197 9.48 38.14 -5.38
CA LEU A 197 8.99 39.06 -6.41
C LEU A 197 10.11 39.55 -7.34
N SER A 198 11.38 39.51 -6.91
CA SER A 198 12.49 39.75 -7.83
C SER A 198 12.57 38.69 -8.93
N SER A 199 12.18 37.45 -8.67
CA SER A 199 12.11 36.41 -9.69
C SER A 199 10.94 36.65 -10.65
N TRP A 200 9.83 37.24 -10.18
CA TRP A 200 8.71 37.65 -11.02
C TRP A 200 9.10 38.76 -12.01
N TYR A 201 9.93 39.71 -11.59
CA TYR A 201 10.52 40.71 -12.50
C TYR A 201 11.25 40.03 -13.66
N TRP A 202 12.16 39.09 -13.36
CA TRP A 202 12.97 38.41 -14.38
C TRP A 202 12.14 37.51 -15.29
N TYR A 203 11.17 36.78 -14.72
CA TYR A 203 10.18 35.99 -15.46
C TYR A 203 9.49 36.78 -16.59
N ASN A 204 9.19 38.06 -16.34
CA ASN A 204 8.57 38.94 -17.33
C ASN A 204 9.60 39.68 -18.20
N ALA A 205 10.74 40.09 -17.65
CA ALA A 205 11.75 40.89 -18.34
C ALA A 205 12.54 40.08 -19.39
N GLN A 206 12.83 38.80 -19.14
CA GLN A 206 13.61 37.96 -20.06
C GLN A 206 12.75 37.15 -21.04
N GLY A 207 11.42 37.30 -20.99
CA GLY A 207 10.51 36.62 -21.91
C GLY A 207 10.63 35.10 -21.83
N ALA A 208 10.65 34.42 -22.97
CA ALA A 208 10.66 32.97 -23.06
C ALA A 208 11.83 32.29 -22.36
N PHE A 209 13.00 32.94 -22.29
CA PHE A 209 14.21 32.34 -21.70
C PHE A 209 13.98 31.92 -20.24
N ASP A 210 13.44 32.83 -19.41
CA ASP A 210 13.18 32.54 -17.99
C ASP A 210 11.92 31.71 -17.79
N LYS A 211 10.91 31.81 -18.66
CA LYS A 211 9.67 31.03 -18.52
C LYS A 211 9.87 29.53 -18.77
N ARG A 212 10.81 29.13 -19.63
CA ARG A 212 11.09 27.71 -19.96
C ARG A 212 11.46 26.85 -18.72
N PRO A 213 12.40 27.26 -17.84
CA PRO A 213 12.65 26.56 -16.58
C PRO A 213 11.40 26.36 -15.70
N HIS A 214 10.56 27.40 -15.58
CA HIS A 214 9.32 27.30 -14.80
C HIS A 214 8.32 26.34 -15.43
N LEU A 215 8.15 26.38 -16.75
CA LEU A 215 7.33 25.42 -17.49
C LEU A 215 7.78 23.98 -17.20
N ARG A 216 9.07 23.67 -17.37
CA ARG A 216 9.62 22.33 -17.11
C ARG A 216 9.43 21.88 -15.67
N SER A 217 9.63 22.78 -14.71
CA SER A 217 9.38 22.49 -13.30
C SER A 217 7.89 22.25 -13.02
N GLY A 218 6.99 23.04 -13.62
CA GLY A 218 5.54 22.90 -13.48
C GLY A 218 5.03 21.57 -14.06
N VAL A 219 5.56 21.13 -15.20
CA VAL A 219 5.29 19.81 -15.78
C VAL A 219 5.71 18.70 -14.81
N GLY A 220 6.89 18.84 -14.18
CA GLY A 220 7.35 17.90 -13.15
C GLY A 220 6.40 17.83 -11.94
N LEU A 221 5.86 18.97 -11.50
CA LEU A 221 4.88 19.03 -10.41
C LEU A 221 3.52 18.42 -10.82
N ALA A 222 3.05 18.71 -12.04
CA ALA A 222 1.81 18.14 -12.58
C ALA A 222 1.90 16.60 -12.63
N ASN A 223 2.99 16.09 -13.22
CA ASN A 223 3.24 14.65 -13.32
C ASN A 223 3.34 14.00 -11.93
N LEU A 224 4.04 14.62 -10.96
CA LEU A 224 4.13 14.07 -9.61
C LEU A 224 2.77 13.99 -8.89
N ALA A 225 1.89 14.97 -9.10
CA ALA A 225 0.58 15.01 -8.45
C ALA A 225 -0.39 13.92 -8.96
N TRP A 226 -0.11 13.36 -10.15
CA TRP A 226 -0.98 12.41 -10.84
C TRP A 226 -0.25 11.12 -11.28
N ALA A 227 0.94 10.86 -10.72
CA ALA A 227 1.73 9.68 -11.07
C ALA A 227 1.17 8.37 -10.48
N ASP A 228 0.36 8.43 -9.41
CA ASP A 228 -0.11 7.25 -8.68
C ASP A 228 -1.40 6.66 -9.30
N PRO A 229 -1.31 5.49 -9.95
CA PRO A 229 -2.46 4.84 -10.60
C PRO A 229 -3.53 4.40 -9.60
N SER A 230 -3.18 4.19 -8.34
CA SER A 230 -4.15 3.75 -7.33
C SER A 230 -5.13 4.86 -6.93
N THR A 231 -4.85 6.10 -7.34
CA THR A 231 -5.66 7.29 -7.02
C THR A 231 -6.48 7.81 -8.19
N ILE A 232 -6.51 7.08 -9.31
CA ILE A 232 -7.14 7.51 -10.57
C ILE A 232 -8.01 6.36 -11.11
N ASP A 233 -9.23 6.67 -11.61
CA ASP A 233 -10.09 5.69 -12.28
C ASP A 233 -9.78 5.56 -13.79
N SER A 234 -10.54 4.71 -14.48
CA SER A 234 -10.40 4.52 -15.94
C SER A 234 -10.73 5.77 -16.76
N ASP A 235 -11.45 6.73 -16.18
CA ASP A 235 -11.83 7.99 -16.80
C ASP A 235 -10.84 9.11 -16.46
N GLY A 236 -9.71 8.80 -15.81
CA GLY A 236 -8.70 9.80 -15.45
C GLY A 236 -9.13 10.71 -14.30
N ARG A 237 -10.18 10.35 -13.56
CA ARG A 237 -10.69 11.13 -12.42
C ARG A 237 -10.12 10.61 -11.11
N SER A 238 -10.05 11.49 -10.12
CA SER A 238 -9.61 11.09 -8.79
C SER A 238 -10.62 10.16 -8.13
N VAL A 239 -10.16 9.04 -7.56
CA VAL A 239 -11.01 8.16 -6.73
C VAL A 239 -10.92 8.50 -5.24
N THR A 240 -10.02 9.40 -4.86
CA THR A 240 -9.71 9.75 -3.47
C THR A 240 -10.26 11.10 -3.03
N GLY A 241 -10.73 11.94 -3.97
CA GLY A 241 -11.19 13.30 -3.69
C GLY A 241 -11.73 13.98 -4.95
N ASN A 242 -11.68 15.31 -4.98
CA ASN A 242 -12.25 16.11 -6.08
C ASN A 242 -11.27 16.39 -7.24
N GLY A 243 -10.04 15.88 -7.16
CA GLY A 243 -9.00 16.13 -8.16
C GLY A 243 -8.23 17.44 -7.99
N CYS A 244 -8.56 18.28 -7.00
CA CYS A 244 -7.77 19.46 -6.67
C CYS A 244 -6.59 19.03 -5.80
N ARG A 245 -5.41 18.96 -6.43
CA ARG A 245 -4.18 18.38 -5.84
C ARG A 245 -3.04 19.39 -5.77
N HIS A 246 -2.20 19.26 -4.75
CA HIS A 246 -1.01 20.09 -4.58
C HIS A 246 0.19 19.29 -4.02
N ILE A 247 1.40 19.72 -4.37
CA ILE A 247 2.65 19.10 -3.92
C ILE A 247 3.21 19.79 -2.67
N MET A 248 3.33 19.01 -1.59
CA MET A 248 3.93 19.40 -0.32
C MET A 248 5.42 19.02 -0.24
N ASN A 249 6.12 19.53 0.79
CA ASN A 249 7.42 19.00 1.18
C ASN A 249 7.27 17.56 1.71
N ASP A 250 8.38 16.81 1.67
CA ASP A 250 8.45 15.51 2.31
C ASP A 250 8.66 15.71 3.81
N ASP A 251 7.55 15.99 4.50
CA ASP A 251 7.53 16.24 5.94
C ASP A 251 7.41 14.92 6.74
N GLY A 252 7.58 13.76 6.09
CA GLY A 252 7.44 12.43 6.71
C GLY A 252 6.01 12.04 7.07
N LEU A 253 5.01 12.69 6.47
CA LEU A 253 3.61 12.40 6.70
C LEU A 253 3.14 11.16 5.92
N LEU A 254 2.39 10.31 6.61
CA LEU A 254 1.81 9.11 6.01
C LEU A 254 0.58 9.46 5.17
N THR A 255 0.29 8.62 4.17
CA THR A 255 -0.98 8.64 3.44
C THR A 255 -2.16 8.60 4.40
N ASN A 256 -3.19 9.39 4.11
CA ASN A 256 -4.36 9.69 4.93
C ASN A 256 -4.14 10.63 6.13
N SER A 257 -2.96 11.23 6.29
CA SER A 257 -2.83 12.41 7.16
C SER A 257 -3.63 13.58 6.55
N GLU A 258 -4.07 14.53 7.38
CA GLU A 258 -4.90 15.65 6.93
C GLU A 258 -4.19 16.99 7.20
N VAL A 259 -4.24 17.91 6.25
CA VAL A 259 -3.83 19.31 6.40
C VAL A 259 -5.08 20.16 6.47
N VAL A 260 -5.12 21.07 7.43
CA VAL A 260 -6.29 21.90 7.72
C VAL A 260 -6.10 23.30 7.12
N ASP A 261 -7.18 23.88 6.60
CA ASP A 261 -7.24 25.24 6.04
C ASP A 261 -6.17 25.51 4.96
N PHE A 262 -5.98 24.53 4.06
CA PHE A 262 -4.94 24.56 3.04
C PHE A 262 -5.42 25.22 1.76
N VAL A 263 -4.69 26.25 1.28
CA VAL A 263 -4.98 26.91 0.00
C VAL A 263 -4.33 26.14 -1.14
N MET A 264 -5.12 25.69 -2.11
CA MET A 264 -4.64 24.89 -3.24
C MET A 264 -5.30 25.30 -4.56
N PRO A 265 -4.66 25.05 -5.72
CA PRO A 265 -5.28 25.32 -7.01
C PRO A 265 -6.41 24.33 -7.24
N CYS A 266 -7.50 24.82 -7.84
CA CYS A 266 -8.64 23.98 -8.17
C CYS A 266 -9.29 24.43 -9.47
N ILE A 267 -9.79 23.46 -10.23
CA ILE A 267 -10.45 23.69 -11.52
C ILE A 267 -11.60 22.70 -11.68
N ASP A 268 -12.75 23.23 -12.06
CA ASP A 268 -13.95 22.48 -12.40
C ASP A 268 -14.29 22.67 -13.87
N ILE A 269 -14.45 21.55 -14.58
CA ILE A 269 -14.64 21.52 -16.04
C ILE A 269 -16.08 21.08 -16.28
N HIS A 270 -16.89 22.04 -16.74
CA HIS A 270 -18.34 21.89 -16.86
C HIS A 270 -18.71 21.09 -18.10
N THR A 271 -18.23 21.52 -19.25
CA THR A 271 -18.63 20.95 -20.55
C THR A 271 -17.53 21.13 -21.59
N ILE A 272 -17.39 20.14 -22.47
CA ILE A 272 -16.62 20.24 -23.71
C ILE A 272 -17.60 20.07 -24.87
N HIS A 273 -17.55 20.99 -25.83
CA HIS A 273 -18.38 20.97 -27.02
C HIS A 273 -17.50 21.02 -28.26
N TRP A 274 -17.39 19.90 -28.96
CA TRP A 274 -16.65 19.81 -30.23
C TRP A 274 -17.46 20.43 -31.36
N TYR A 275 -16.84 21.31 -32.14
CA TYR A 275 -17.49 21.94 -33.28
C TYR A 275 -17.74 20.89 -34.38
N ARG A 276 -18.85 21.04 -35.10
CA ARG A 276 -19.30 20.12 -36.16
C ARG A 276 -19.08 20.65 -37.58
N SER A 277 -18.87 21.95 -37.73
CA SER A 277 -18.59 22.59 -39.01
C SER A 277 -17.79 23.88 -38.84
N GLU A 278 -17.17 24.36 -39.91
CA GLU A 278 -16.44 25.64 -39.89
C GLU A 278 -17.35 26.83 -39.57
N ASP A 279 -18.65 26.73 -39.87
CA ASP A 279 -19.64 27.79 -39.57
C ASP A 279 -19.86 27.99 -38.05
N GLU A 280 -19.58 26.97 -37.24
CA GLU A 280 -19.63 27.06 -35.77
C GLU A 280 -18.38 27.75 -35.19
N LEU A 281 -17.30 27.79 -35.96
CA LEU A 281 -16.02 28.40 -35.58
C LEU A 281 -16.07 29.91 -35.87
N GLY A 282 -16.04 30.73 -34.81
CA GLY A 282 -15.91 32.18 -34.99
C GLY A 282 -14.60 32.52 -35.69
N GLY A 283 -14.60 33.49 -36.63
CA GLY A 283 -13.37 33.89 -37.34
C GLY A 283 -12.23 34.29 -36.41
N GLU A 284 -12.55 34.96 -35.30
CA GLU A 284 -11.60 35.36 -34.25
C GLU A 284 -11.06 34.18 -33.42
N GLU A 285 -11.67 33.00 -33.49
CA GLU A 285 -11.25 31.83 -32.71
C GLU A 285 -10.10 31.06 -33.39
N TRP A 286 -9.91 31.17 -34.71
CA TRP A 286 -8.96 30.31 -35.44
C TRP A 286 -8.25 30.96 -36.64
N ALA A 287 -8.92 31.80 -37.42
CA ALA A 287 -8.40 32.22 -38.72
C ALA A 287 -7.21 33.19 -38.63
N ASP A 288 -7.12 33.96 -37.53
CA ASP A 288 -6.16 35.05 -37.34
C ASP A 288 -5.11 34.76 -36.25
N LEU A 289 -5.07 33.54 -35.71
CA LEU A 289 -4.24 33.21 -34.55
C LEU A 289 -2.89 32.62 -34.98
N ASP A 290 -1.79 33.29 -34.63
CA ASP A 290 -0.44 32.72 -34.73
C ASP A 290 -0.16 31.88 -33.46
N GLY A 291 0.41 30.70 -33.62
CA GLY A 291 0.86 29.88 -32.49
C GLY A 291 1.91 30.57 -31.64
N GLY A 292 2.68 31.47 -32.25
CA GLY A 292 3.59 32.37 -31.54
C GLY A 292 2.92 33.28 -30.52
N ASP A 293 1.64 33.65 -30.72
CA ASP A 293 0.88 34.49 -29.79
C ASP A 293 0.34 33.70 -28.58
N LEU A 294 0.23 32.37 -28.71
CA LEU A 294 -0.26 31.50 -27.64
C LEU A 294 0.81 31.09 -26.64
N THR A 295 2.04 30.95 -27.11
CA THR A 295 3.15 30.45 -26.29
C THR A 295 3.81 31.56 -25.48
N LEU A 296 4.15 31.25 -24.24
CA LEU A 296 4.95 32.12 -23.39
C LEU A 296 6.44 31.78 -23.44
N VAL A 297 6.79 30.62 -24.02
CA VAL A 297 8.15 30.05 -24.04
C VAL A 297 8.75 29.98 -25.43
N ASP A 298 8.18 30.69 -26.41
CA ASP A 298 8.55 30.66 -27.83
C ASP A 298 8.59 29.21 -28.35
N ASP A 299 7.53 28.45 -28.03
CA ASP A 299 7.36 27.05 -28.44
C ASP A 299 5.93 26.85 -28.95
N ASP A 300 5.76 27.00 -30.25
CA ASP A 300 4.44 27.01 -30.89
C ASP A 300 3.74 25.64 -30.76
N PRO A 301 2.57 25.57 -30.10
CA PRO A 301 1.87 24.32 -29.87
C PRO A 301 1.34 23.66 -31.17
N PHE A 302 1.21 24.41 -32.27
CA PHE A 302 0.79 23.88 -33.58
C PHE A 302 1.91 23.13 -34.32
N PHE A 303 3.18 23.30 -33.96
CA PHE A 303 4.29 22.61 -34.63
C PHE A 303 4.58 21.21 -34.10
N TYR A 304 3.90 20.76 -33.06
CA TYR A 304 4.05 19.42 -32.53
C TYR A 304 3.48 18.33 -33.47
N TYR A 305 4.06 17.12 -33.39
CA TYR A 305 3.70 15.95 -34.21
C TYR A 305 3.15 14.78 -33.38
N PHE A 306 2.86 15.00 -32.10
CA PHE A 306 2.41 13.95 -31.19
C PHE A 306 0.89 13.99 -31.04
N SER A 307 0.22 12.90 -31.40
CA SER A 307 -1.21 12.71 -31.10
C SER A 307 -1.50 12.95 -29.62
N GLY A 308 -2.60 13.62 -29.33
CA GLY A 308 -3.03 13.98 -27.98
C GLY A 308 -2.45 15.27 -27.43
N VAL A 309 -1.54 15.94 -28.15
CA VAL A 309 -1.19 17.33 -27.85
C VAL A 309 -2.48 18.14 -27.89
N SER A 310 -2.81 18.74 -26.75
CA SER A 310 -4.01 19.54 -26.61
C SER A 310 -3.69 20.81 -25.85
N PHE A 311 -4.46 21.86 -26.07
CA PHE A 311 -4.31 23.12 -25.37
C PHE A 311 -5.63 23.91 -25.38
N VAL A 312 -5.72 24.87 -24.46
CA VAL A 312 -6.86 25.79 -24.37
C VAL A 312 -6.38 27.23 -24.44
N TYR A 313 -7.14 28.09 -25.14
CA TYR A 313 -6.82 29.51 -25.27
C TYR A 313 -8.07 30.36 -25.44
N ASN A 314 -7.89 31.68 -25.44
CA ASN A 314 -8.91 32.63 -25.85
C ASN A 314 -8.24 33.72 -26.69
N GLY A 315 -8.58 33.81 -27.98
CA GLY A 315 -7.99 34.78 -28.91
C GLY A 315 -8.20 36.24 -28.49
N SER A 316 -9.25 36.53 -27.71
CA SER A 316 -9.52 37.87 -27.18
C SER A 316 -8.79 38.19 -25.86
N ASP A 317 -8.18 37.19 -25.22
CA ASP A 317 -7.51 37.28 -23.90
C ASP A 317 -6.12 36.65 -23.97
N ILE A 318 -5.32 37.13 -24.92
CA ILE A 318 -3.91 36.79 -25.06
C ILE A 318 -3.11 37.55 -24.00
N ARG A 319 -2.06 36.91 -23.48
CA ARG A 319 -1.22 37.49 -22.44
C ARG A 319 -0.65 38.83 -22.90
N THR A 320 -0.88 39.86 -22.10
CA THR A 320 -0.19 41.16 -22.23
C THR A 320 0.89 41.31 -21.16
N GLN A 321 1.92 42.11 -21.45
CA GLN A 321 2.95 42.41 -20.47
C GLN A 321 2.33 43.10 -19.26
N PRO A 322 2.61 42.66 -18.02
CA PRO A 322 2.03 43.29 -16.84
C PRO A 322 2.51 44.73 -16.71
N SER A 323 1.60 45.60 -16.25
CA SER A 323 1.87 47.03 -16.05
C SER A 323 2.86 47.32 -14.92
N ASN A 324 3.03 46.39 -13.98
CA ASN A 324 4.00 46.46 -12.89
C ASN A 324 4.71 45.11 -12.78
N LEU A 325 6.05 45.14 -12.77
CA LEU A 325 6.91 43.96 -12.67
C LEU A 325 7.37 43.67 -11.24
N GLU A 326 7.12 44.61 -10.31
CA GLU A 326 7.55 44.53 -8.91
C GLU A 326 6.42 44.12 -7.96
N GLU A 327 5.18 44.08 -8.45
CA GLU A 327 4.01 43.67 -7.68
C GLU A 327 3.40 42.37 -8.26
N PRO A 328 2.81 41.53 -7.40
CA PRO A 328 2.04 40.39 -7.88
C PRO A 328 0.84 40.87 -8.70
N PRO A 329 0.37 40.08 -9.69
CA PRO A 329 -0.83 40.41 -10.44
C PRO A 329 -2.06 40.58 -9.53
N GLN A 330 -3.06 41.31 -10.01
CA GLN A 330 -4.33 41.43 -9.29
C GLN A 330 -4.99 40.05 -9.14
N PRO A 331 -5.50 39.69 -7.95
CA PRO A 331 -6.18 38.43 -7.73
C PRO A 331 -7.30 38.19 -8.75
N TYR A 332 -7.30 37.01 -9.35
CA TYR A 332 -8.21 36.68 -10.44
C TYR A 332 -8.86 35.32 -10.23
N ARG A 333 -10.10 35.19 -10.68
CA ARG A 333 -10.84 33.93 -10.78
C ARG A 333 -11.41 33.85 -12.19
N PHE A 334 -11.21 32.73 -12.86
CA PHE A 334 -11.79 32.51 -14.17
C PHE A 334 -13.08 31.72 -14.05
N ALA A 335 -14.11 32.16 -14.78
CA ALA A 335 -15.31 31.39 -15.03
C ALA A 335 -15.83 31.79 -16.42
N GLY A 336 -15.81 30.86 -17.36
CA GLY A 336 -16.20 31.16 -18.73
C GLY A 336 -15.77 30.08 -19.70
N ASN A 337 -15.73 30.47 -20.98
CA ASN A 337 -15.45 29.57 -22.08
C ASN A 337 -14.07 29.88 -22.68
N LYS A 338 -13.41 28.84 -23.20
CA LYS A 338 -12.19 28.92 -24.01
C LYS A 338 -12.31 28.01 -25.22
N THR A 339 -11.51 28.28 -26.24
CA THR A 339 -11.29 27.36 -27.35
C THR A 339 -10.37 26.25 -26.89
N VAL A 340 -10.70 25.01 -27.23
CA VAL A 340 -9.87 23.83 -26.99
C VAL A 340 -9.48 23.22 -28.33
N VAL A 341 -8.22 22.84 -28.44
CA VAL A 341 -7.64 22.22 -29.64
C VAL A 341 -6.97 20.92 -29.22
N VAL A 342 -7.18 19.86 -30.01
CA VAL A 342 -6.56 18.53 -29.81
C VAL A 342 -5.99 18.05 -31.14
N LEU A 343 -4.70 17.73 -31.17
CA LEU A 343 -4.08 17.06 -32.31
C LEU A 343 -4.47 15.58 -32.28
N LEU A 344 -5.28 15.12 -33.24
CA LEU A 344 -5.66 13.70 -33.32
C LEU A 344 -4.54 12.86 -33.92
N ASP A 345 -4.00 13.34 -35.03
CA ASP A 345 -2.86 12.75 -35.74
C ASP A 345 -2.23 13.84 -36.63
N ARG A 346 -1.00 13.64 -37.08
CA ARG A 346 -0.39 14.54 -38.05
C ARG A 346 0.09 13.75 -39.26
N HIS A 347 -0.73 13.77 -40.31
CA HIS A 347 -0.33 13.24 -41.60
C HIS A 347 0.33 14.32 -42.45
N GLU A 348 1.58 14.09 -42.85
CA GLU A 348 2.18 14.85 -43.95
C GLU A 348 1.45 14.49 -45.24
N ALA A 349 0.65 15.42 -45.77
CA ALA A 349 0.18 15.42 -47.16
C ALA A 349 -0.67 14.20 -47.59
N THR A 350 -1.75 13.88 -46.87
CA THR A 350 -2.88 13.18 -47.50
C THR A 350 -3.80 14.21 -48.19
N ASP A 351 -4.33 13.86 -49.36
CA ASP A 351 -5.36 14.64 -50.07
C ASP A 351 -6.60 13.73 -50.23
N PRO A 352 -7.70 14.00 -49.50
CA PRO A 352 -7.89 15.11 -48.56
C PRO A 352 -7.06 14.92 -47.27
N PRO A 353 -6.64 16.02 -46.60
CA PRO A 353 -6.03 15.90 -45.29
C PRO A 353 -7.02 15.27 -44.31
N CYS A 354 -6.54 14.34 -43.47
CA CYS A 354 -7.29 13.77 -42.34
C CYS A 354 -8.43 12.80 -42.70
N THR A 355 -8.30 12.03 -43.77
CA THR A 355 -9.18 10.90 -44.05
C THR A 355 -8.68 9.60 -43.41
N GLU A 356 -9.60 8.74 -42.96
CA GLU A 356 -9.32 7.38 -42.45
C GLU A 356 -8.52 7.35 -41.14
N LEU A 357 -8.90 8.16 -40.15
CA LEU A 357 -8.30 8.20 -38.81
C LEU A 357 -8.75 6.99 -37.96
N THR A 358 -8.56 5.78 -38.50
CA THR A 358 -9.10 4.52 -37.98
C THR A 358 -8.25 3.88 -36.87
N ASN A 359 -7.13 4.47 -36.47
CA ASN A 359 -6.24 3.94 -35.42
C ASN A 359 -5.53 5.05 -34.63
N THR A 360 -6.23 6.13 -34.29
CA THR A 360 -5.64 7.15 -33.42
C THR A 360 -5.52 6.63 -31.98
N ILE A 361 -4.77 7.35 -31.13
CA ILE A 361 -4.78 7.06 -29.69
C ILE A 361 -6.18 7.21 -29.06
N PHE A 362 -7.09 7.88 -29.77
CA PHE A 362 -8.47 8.11 -29.40
C PHE A 362 -9.46 7.15 -30.07
N GLY A 363 -8.98 6.13 -30.78
CA GLY A 363 -9.82 5.20 -31.52
C GLY A 363 -10.28 5.75 -32.88
N ASN A 364 -11.49 5.37 -33.31
CA ASN A 364 -12.04 5.80 -34.60
C ASN A 364 -12.69 7.17 -34.46
N MET A 365 -12.12 8.15 -35.16
CA MET A 365 -12.56 9.54 -35.08
C MET A 365 -13.31 10.01 -36.32
N ASP A 366 -13.53 9.16 -37.34
CA ASP A 366 -13.96 9.52 -38.71
C ASP A 366 -15.26 10.34 -38.82
N GLU A 367 -16.06 10.40 -37.74
CA GLU A 367 -17.34 11.14 -37.69
C GLU A 367 -17.19 12.61 -37.27
N LEU A 368 -16.01 13.05 -36.84
CA LEU A 368 -15.78 14.41 -36.36
C LEU A 368 -15.18 15.30 -37.46
N PRO A 369 -15.56 16.58 -37.57
CA PRO A 369 -14.91 17.48 -38.51
C PRO A 369 -13.48 17.77 -38.05
N TYR A 370 -12.60 17.97 -39.03
CA TYR A 370 -11.20 18.30 -38.77
C TYR A 370 -10.81 19.58 -39.47
N HIS A 371 -9.90 20.30 -38.83
CA HIS A 371 -9.21 21.42 -39.46
C HIS A 371 -7.73 21.07 -39.68
N LYS A 372 -7.13 21.72 -40.68
CA LYS A 372 -5.71 21.66 -41.11
C LYS A 372 -4.78 20.94 -40.11
N ASN A 373 -4.07 19.90 -40.52
CA ASN A 373 -3.24 19.03 -39.65
C ASN A 373 -4.02 18.19 -38.62
N CYS A 374 -5.29 17.88 -38.90
CA CYS A 374 -6.15 16.97 -38.12
C CYS A 374 -6.33 17.38 -36.67
N PHE A 375 -6.49 18.69 -36.47
CA PHE A 375 -6.93 19.23 -35.19
C PHE A 375 -8.44 19.06 -35.05
N LEU A 376 -8.83 18.55 -33.88
CA LEU A 376 -10.19 18.64 -33.37
C LEU A 376 -10.30 19.93 -32.55
N ILE A 377 -11.29 20.76 -32.88
CA ILE A 377 -11.49 22.06 -32.25
C ILE A 377 -12.86 22.08 -31.58
N GLY A 378 -12.92 22.71 -30.42
CA GLY A 378 -14.17 22.89 -29.70
C GLY A 378 -14.14 24.02 -28.71
N ARG A 379 -15.20 24.11 -27.91
CA ARG A 379 -15.36 25.04 -26.81
C ARG A 379 -15.41 24.30 -25.49
N ILE A 380 -14.58 24.72 -24.55
CA ILE A 380 -14.56 24.20 -23.19
C ILE A 380 -15.05 25.26 -22.21
N SER A 381 -15.94 24.88 -21.29
CA SER A 381 -16.42 25.73 -20.22
C SER A 381 -15.87 25.24 -18.89
N PHE A 382 -15.23 26.12 -18.12
CA PHE A 382 -14.64 25.75 -16.83
C PHE A 382 -14.56 26.93 -15.87
N THR A 383 -14.39 26.61 -14.59
CA THR A 383 -14.09 27.56 -13.51
C THR A 383 -12.75 27.21 -12.90
N ALA A 384 -11.85 28.19 -12.79
CA ALA A 384 -10.52 27.99 -12.24
C ALA A 384 -10.20 29.08 -11.22
N GLY A 385 -9.60 28.66 -10.11
CA GLY A 385 -9.18 29.53 -9.02
C GLY A 385 -8.36 28.74 -8.00
N VAL A 386 -8.40 29.20 -6.76
CA VAL A 386 -7.91 28.42 -5.61
C VAL A 386 -9.09 28.06 -4.71
N THR A 387 -8.95 27.00 -3.92
CA THR A 387 -9.88 26.65 -2.84
C THR A 387 -9.12 26.64 -1.53
N THR A 388 -9.81 26.98 -0.44
CA THR A 388 -9.31 26.74 0.92
C THR A 388 -9.93 25.44 1.41
N SER A 389 -9.19 24.35 1.27
CA SER A 389 -9.65 23.05 1.73
C SER A 389 -9.64 23.03 3.25
N ARG A 390 -10.82 22.84 3.86
CA ARG A 390 -10.92 22.64 5.32
C ARG A 390 -10.13 21.41 5.76
N ARG A 391 -10.06 20.39 4.91
CA ARG A 391 -9.33 19.13 5.15
C ARG A 391 -8.80 18.57 3.83
N ALA A 392 -7.53 18.84 3.56
CA ALA A 392 -6.80 18.24 2.47
C ALA A 392 -6.13 16.95 2.93
N ARG A 393 -6.34 15.85 2.24
CA ARG A 393 -5.77 14.55 2.63
C ARG A 393 -4.49 14.25 1.85
N TYR A 394 -3.45 13.80 2.54
CA TYR A 394 -2.28 13.20 1.88
C TYR A 394 -2.68 11.92 1.17
N ILE A 395 -2.64 11.90 -0.16
CA ILE A 395 -2.87 10.70 -0.98
C ILE A 395 -1.57 9.95 -1.26
N SER A 396 -0.43 10.64 -1.15
CA SER A 396 0.92 10.07 -1.10
C SER A 396 1.78 10.91 -0.16
N GLY A 397 3.04 10.52 0.10
CA GLY A 397 3.90 11.23 1.06
C GLY A 397 4.14 12.72 0.76
N ARG A 398 3.81 13.19 -0.45
CA ARG A 398 4.01 14.59 -0.87
C ARG A 398 2.84 15.19 -1.63
N VAL A 399 1.73 14.47 -1.80
CA VAL A 399 0.58 14.96 -2.58
C VAL A 399 -0.61 15.05 -1.65
N VAL A 400 -1.19 16.24 -1.55
CA VAL A 400 -2.45 16.47 -0.84
C VAL A 400 -3.57 16.72 -1.83
N GLU A 401 -4.78 16.30 -1.46
CA GLU A 401 -5.99 16.46 -2.26
C GLU A 401 -7.18 16.94 -1.41
N ASP A 402 -7.94 17.89 -1.93
CA ASP A 402 -9.17 18.34 -1.30
C ASP A 402 -10.26 17.26 -1.35
N GLN A 403 -10.95 17.10 -0.23
CA GLN A 403 -11.98 16.08 -0.01
C GLN A 403 -13.39 16.65 -0.17
N THR A 404 -13.52 17.96 -0.39
CA THR A 404 -14.81 18.63 -0.61
C THR A 404 -15.36 18.22 -1.99
N PRO A 405 -16.62 17.75 -2.13
CA PRO A 405 -17.22 17.49 -3.44
C PRO A 405 -17.06 18.68 -4.37
N ILE A 406 -16.75 18.45 -5.66
CA ILE A 406 -16.36 19.53 -6.59
C ILE A 406 -17.47 20.58 -6.73
N GLU A 407 -18.74 20.16 -6.63
CA GLU A 407 -19.92 21.03 -6.70
C GLU A 407 -20.08 21.94 -5.47
N GLU A 408 -19.43 21.58 -4.36
CA GLU A 408 -19.41 22.33 -3.10
C GLU A 408 -18.15 23.18 -2.94
N VAL A 409 -17.20 23.10 -3.87
CA VAL A 409 -15.95 23.87 -3.81
C VAL A 409 -16.20 25.36 -4.04
N GLU A 410 -15.72 26.17 -3.10
CA GLU A 410 -15.69 27.62 -3.23
C GLU A 410 -14.41 28.08 -3.94
N PHE A 411 -14.56 28.49 -5.21
CA PHE A 411 -13.45 29.05 -5.99
C PHE A 411 -13.18 30.50 -5.59
N ALA A 412 -12.03 30.74 -4.97
CA ALA A 412 -11.53 32.06 -4.62
C ALA A 412 -10.56 32.62 -5.68
N PRO A 413 -10.47 33.95 -5.83
CA PRO A 413 -9.48 34.59 -6.68
C PRO A 413 -8.09 34.54 -6.06
N ASP A 414 -7.06 34.40 -6.90
CA ASP A 414 -5.65 34.41 -6.47
C ASP A 414 -4.76 35.08 -7.55
N PRO A 415 -3.66 35.76 -7.18
CA PRO A 415 -2.77 36.47 -8.11
C PRO A 415 -2.26 35.63 -9.27
N TRP A 416 -2.05 34.32 -9.07
CA TRP A 416 -1.40 33.46 -10.05
C TRP A 416 -2.37 32.72 -10.97
N VAL A 417 -3.68 32.85 -10.76
CA VAL A 417 -4.69 32.14 -11.55
C VAL A 417 -4.68 32.57 -13.02
N ARG A 418 -4.66 33.88 -13.28
CA ARG A 418 -4.65 34.40 -14.67
C ARG A 418 -3.39 33.96 -15.40
N GLU A 419 -2.28 34.08 -14.70
CA GLU A 419 -0.96 33.69 -15.16
C GLU A 419 -0.87 32.20 -15.49
N ALA A 420 -1.40 31.35 -14.61
CA ALA A 420 -1.49 29.91 -14.82
C ALA A 420 -2.34 29.57 -16.05
N ILE A 421 -3.45 30.28 -16.26
CA ILE A 421 -4.32 30.11 -17.41
C ILE A 421 -3.63 30.50 -18.72
N TRP A 422 -2.87 31.59 -18.74
CA TRP A 422 -2.08 31.98 -19.91
C TRP A 422 -0.94 31.01 -20.21
N LEU A 423 -0.45 30.27 -19.22
CA LEU A 423 0.58 29.24 -19.40
C LEU A 423 -0.01 27.89 -19.86
N LEU A 424 -1.34 27.74 -19.92
CA LEU A 424 -1.97 26.46 -20.29
C LEU A 424 -1.59 25.94 -21.67
N PRO A 425 -1.46 26.76 -22.74
CA PRO A 425 -1.04 26.24 -24.04
C PRO A 425 0.29 25.49 -23.98
N ASP A 426 1.28 26.09 -23.32
CA ASP A 426 2.60 25.49 -23.15
C ASP A 426 2.54 24.29 -22.19
N MET A 427 1.82 24.42 -21.07
CA MET A 427 1.79 23.42 -20.01
C MET A 427 1.03 22.16 -20.44
N MET A 428 -0.09 22.29 -21.16
CA MET A 428 -0.85 21.16 -21.68
C MET A 428 -0.08 20.46 -22.79
N THR A 429 0.55 21.21 -23.69
CA THR A 429 1.42 20.64 -24.72
C THR A 429 2.57 19.84 -24.10
N MET A 430 3.28 20.44 -23.14
CA MET A 430 4.40 19.77 -22.48
C MET A 430 3.98 18.55 -21.65
N VAL A 431 2.87 18.60 -20.91
CA VAL A 431 2.39 17.43 -20.16
C VAL A 431 2.02 16.31 -21.14
N ALA A 432 1.29 16.62 -22.22
CA ALA A 432 0.92 15.64 -23.25
C ALA A 432 2.14 14.95 -23.87
N ILE A 433 3.17 15.69 -24.29
CA ILE A 433 4.37 15.08 -24.90
C ILE A 433 5.21 14.30 -23.89
N THR A 434 5.22 14.69 -22.61
CA THR A 434 5.95 13.92 -21.60
C THR A 434 5.31 12.57 -21.35
N ASN A 435 4.00 12.43 -21.59
CA ASN A 435 3.23 11.19 -21.46
C ASN A 435 3.51 10.43 -20.15
N ALA A 436 3.80 11.19 -19.08
CA ALA A 436 4.05 10.64 -17.75
C ALA A 436 2.77 10.65 -16.89
N SER A 437 1.76 11.40 -17.34
CA SER A 437 0.42 11.45 -16.79
C SER A 437 -0.41 10.28 -17.31
N GLN A 438 -1.15 9.61 -16.43
CA GLN A 438 -2.03 8.48 -16.77
C GLN A 438 -3.35 8.95 -17.40
N LEU A 439 -3.25 9.71 -18.48
CA LEU A 439 -4.41 10.28 -19.15
C LEU A 439 -5.10 9.19 -19.99
N PRO A 440 -6.43 9.02 -19.87
CA PRO A 440 -7.17 8.07 -20.69
C PRO A 440 -7.19 8.58 -22.13
N SER A 441 -6.74 7.77 -23.08
CA SER A 441 -6.70 8.16 -24.49
C SER A 441 -7.73 7.40 -25.33
N TYR A 442 -7.81 6.08 -25.21
CA TYR A 442 -8.65 5.26 -26.11
C TYR A 442 -10.16 5.56 -25.98
N ASP A 443 -10.81 5.92 -27.10
CA ASP A 443 -12.23 6.31 -27.22
C ASP A 443 -12.68 7.38 -26.21
N ASN A 444 -11.76 8.23 -25.74
CA ASN A 444 -12.03 9.08 -24.58
C ASN A 444 -11.36 10.47 -24.63
N VAL A 445 -11.49 11.16 -25.77
CA VAL A 445 -10.92 12.51 -25.99
C VAL A 445 -11.35 13.50 -24.91
N GLU A 446 -12.60 13.45 -24.47
CA GLU A 446 -13.11 14.37 -23.45
C GLU A 446 -12.41 14.18 -22.11
N ASN A 447 -12.26 12.94 -21.64
CA ASN A 447 -11.56 12.70 -20.37
C ASN A 447 -10.04 12.93 -20.51
N HIS A 448 -9.44 12.68 -21.69
CA HIS A 448 -8.05 13.07 -21.98
C HIS A 448 -7.85 14.56 -21.75
N VAL A 449 -8.68 15.39 -22.41
CA VAL A 449 -8.61 16.85 -22.33
C VAL A 449 -8.93 17.34 -20.92
N ASN A 450 -9.92 16.74 -20.27
CA ASN A 450 -10.31 17.09 -18.91
C ASN A 450 -9.16 16.84 -17.92
N GLY A 451 -8.55 15.65 -17.99
CA GLY A 451 -7.39 15.29 -17.19
C GLY A 451 -6.20 16.19 -17.48
N LEU A 452 -5.88 16.42 -18.75
CA LEU A 452 -4.75 17.23 -19.18
C LEU A 452 -4.89 18.68 -18.70
N LEU A 453 -6.05 19.31 -18.95
CA LEU A 453 -6.32 20.68 -18.50
C LEU A 453 -6.22 20.79 -16.98
N ARG A 454 -6.78 19.84 -16.23
CA ARG A 454 -6.69 19.83 -14.77
C ARG A 454 -5.25 19.76 -14.31
N GLN A 455 -4.49 18.76 -14.78
CA GLN A 455 -3.09 18.57 -14.39
C GLN A 455 -2.23 19.78 -14.72
N SER A 456 -2.39 20.33 -15.93
CA SER A 456 -1.64 21.50 -16.38
C SER A 456 -1.98 22.74 -15.58
N TYR A 457 -3.25 22.99 -15.25
CA TYR A 457 -3.62 24.12 -14.40
C TYR A 457 -2.99 24.02 -13.01
N LEU A 458 -3.08 22.85 -12.37
CA LEU A 458 -2.51 22.61 -11.04
C LEU A 458 -0.98 22.77 -11.05
N GLY A 459 -0.30 22.25 -12.08
CA GLY A 459 1.15 22.39 -12.26
C GLY A 459 1.59 23.83 -12.55
N ALA A 460 0.85 24.54 -13.40
CA ALA A 460 1.09 25.94 -13.73
C ALA A 460 0.92 26.83 -12.50
N TRP A 461 -0.20 26.72 -11.79
CA TRP A 461 -0.38 27.48 -10.55
C TRP A 461 0.67 27.10 -9.49
N GLY A 462 0.95 25.80 -9.34
CA GLY A 462 1.91 25.29 -8.35
C GLY A 462 3.33 25.82 -8.56
N VAL A 463 3.78 25.98 -9.82
CA VAL A 463 5.10 26.55 -10.09
C VAL A 463 5.15 28.07 -9.91
N LEU A 464 4.06 28.78 -10.22
CA LEU A 464 3.98 30.23 -10.06
C LEU A 464 3.93 30.61 -8.58
N SER A 465 3.01 30.00 -7.81
CA SER A 465 2.85 30.26 -6.38
C SER A 465 4.12 29.91 -5.60
N ARG A 466 4.77 28.80 -5.95
CA ARG A 466 6.04 28.39 -5.32
C ARG A 466 7.19 29.38 -5.57
N ASN A 467 7.34 29.88 -6.80
CA ASN A 467 8.51 30.68 -7.16
C ASN A 467 8.34 32.17 -6.83
N PHE A 468 7.10 32.66 -6.70
CA PHE A 468 6.83 34.10 -6.60
C PHE A 468 6.14 34.54 -5.31
N ASN A 469 5.60 33.62 -4.49
CA ASN A 469 5.11 33.99 -3.16
C ASN A 469 6.27 34.19 -2.19
N GLU A 470 6.39 35.39 -1.61
CA GLU A 470 7.46 35.73 -0.67
C GLU A 470 7.31 35.07 0.71
N SER A 471 6.09 34.68 1.07
CA SER A 471 5.80 33.97 2.32
C SER A 471 5.65 32.47 2.10
N LEU A 472 6.42 31.68 2.85
CA LEU A 472 6.11 30.26 3.05
C LEU A 472 4.80 30.15 3.82
N SER A 473 3.78 29.60 3.18
CA SER A 473 2.56 29.23 3.89
C SER A 473 2.85 28.04 4.81
N THR A 474 2.61 28.25 6.10
CA THR A 474 2.72 27.21 7.14
C THR A 474 1.31 26.75 7.49
N TYR A 475 1.12 25.43 7.55
CA TYR A 475 -0.19 24.84 7.83
C TYR A 475 -0.10 23.85 8.97
N SER A 476 -1.24 23.59 9.60
CA SER A 476 -1.41 22.57 10.62
C SER A 476 -1.78 21.26 9.97
N ALA A 477 -1.07 20.18 10.28
CA ALA A 477 -1.39 18.84 9.83
C ALA A 477 -1.62 17.89 11.01
N ASP A 478 -2.69 17.13 10.93
CA ASP A 478 -3.00 16.04 11.85
C ASP A 478 -2.26 14.79 11.35
N GLN A 479 -1.13 14.49 12.01
CA GLN A 479 -0.28 13.38 11.62
C GLN A 479 -0.97 12.06 11.95
N LYS A 480 -1.15 11.19 10.94
CA LYS A 480 -1.42 9.79 11.22
C LYS A 480 -0.10 9.12 11.63
N THR A 481 0.03 8.71 12.89
CA THR A 481 1.17 7.94 13.37
C THR A 481 0.86 6.45 13.27
N ALA A 482 1.88 5.66 12.91
CA ALA A 482 1.87 4.24 13.26
C ALA A 482 1.83 4.14 14.80
N PRO A 483 1.08 3.20 15.38
CA PRO A 483 0.94 3.02 16.83
C PRO A 483 2.25 2.67 17.54
#